data_AF-A0A8E2E1A9-F1
#
_entry.id   AF-A0A8E2E1A9-F1
#
_cell.length_a   1.000
_cell.length_b   1.000
_cell.length_c   1.000
_cell.angle_alpha   90.00
_cell.angle_beta   90.00
_cell.angle_gamma   90.00
#
_symmetry.space_group_name_H-M   'P 1'
#
loop_
_entity.id
_entity.type
_entity.pdbx_description
1 polymer ?
#
loop_
_entity_poly.entity_id
_entity_poly.type
_entity_poly.pdbx_seq_one_letter_code
_entity_poly.pdbx_strand_id
1 'polypeptide(L)'
;DRASKALAEASLLGEPRTYDARSKRSRVPLTTLYHRDHRQRSKEENAQGQQYLTPPEEKALKKYLKLMADLGNPVQIKCLPSLAVIIAR
;
A
#
# COMPACT_ATOMS: atom_id res chain seq x y z
N ASP A 1 8.18 4.22 1.95
CA ASP A 1 8.55 3.27 0.88
C ASP A 1 10.00 3.47 0.41
N ARG A 2 10.56 2.51 -0.34
CA ARG A 2 11.96 2.54 -0.82
C ARG A 2 12.22 3.65 -1.84
N ALA A 3 11.23 4.01 -2.67
CA ALA A 3 11.38 5.06 -3.68
C ALA A 3 11.38 6.46 -3.04
N SER A 4 10.54 6.75 -2.04
CA SER A 4 10.63 8.02 -1.32
C SER A 4 11.93 8.20 -0.57
N LYS A 5 12.47 7.13 0.04
CA LYS A 5 13.80 7.18 0.67
C LYS A 5 14.87 7.55 -0.37
N ALA A 6 14.84 6.92 -1.55
CA ALA A 6 15.75 7.22 -2.64
C ALA A 6 15.60 8.65 -3.22
N LEU A 7 14.40 9.24 -3.17
CA LEU A 7 14.18 10.64 -3.55
C LEU A 7 14.66 11.64 -2.48
N ALA A 8 14.55 11.28 -1.21
CA ALA A 8 14.97 12.08 -0.07
C ALA A 8 16.49 12.04 0.16
N GLU A 9 17.17 10.99 -0.32
CA GLU A 9 18.62 10.89 -0.28
C GLU A 9 19.29 12.04 -1.07
N ALA A 10 20.24 12.71 -0.40
CA ALA A 10 21.03 13.78 -1.00
C ALA A 10 21.93 13.22 -2.12
N SER A 11 22.04 13.97 -3.22
CA SER A 11 22.99 13.64 -4.30
C SER A 11 24.41 13.74 -3.77
N LEU A 12 25.28 12.82 -4.21
CA LEU A 12 26.70 12.90 -3.89
C LEU A 12 27.35 14.07 -4.63
N LEU A 13 28.42 14.62 -4.04
CA LEU A 13 29.12 15.78 -4.59
C LEU A 13 29.65 15.45 -6.00
N GLY A 14 29.19 16.20 -7.01
CA GLY A 14 29.57 16.02 -8.42
C GLY A 14 28.67 15.10 -9.24
N GLU A 15 27.63 14.50 -8.65
CA GLU A 15 26.70 13.64 -9.37
C GLU A 15 25.52 14.43 -9.97
N PRO A 16 25.15 14.22 -11.24
CA PRO A 16 23.98 14.86 -11.84
C PRO A 16 22.71 14.52 -11.04
N ARG A 17 21.92 15.55 -10.70
CA ARG A 17 20.64 15.40 -9.98
C ARG A 17 19.53 14.85 -10.88
N THR A 18 19.75 13.66 -11.44
CA THR A 18 18.89 12.99 -12.42
C THR A 18 18.29 11.72 -11.83
N TYR A 19 17.15 11.26 -12.39
CA TYR A 19 16.53 10.00 -11.96
C TYR A 19 17.40 8.77 -12.26
N ASP A 20 18.24 8.82 -13.30
CA ASP A 20 19.13 7.72 -13.67
C ASP A 20 20.23 7.49 -12.62
N ALA A 21 20.89 8.55 -12.17
CA ALA A 21 21.86 8.50 -11.07
C ALA A 21 21.22 7.94 -9.78
N ARG A 22 20.03 8.45 -9.42
CA ARG A 22 19.27 7.97 -8.25
C ARG A 22 18.85 6.51 -8.36
N SER A 23 18.44 6.07 -9.56
CA SER A 23 18.07 4.68 -9.85
C SER A 23 19.26 3.74 -9.65
N LYS A 24 20.42 4.09 -10.21
CA LYS A 24 21.67 3.31 -10.09
C LYS A 24 22.11 3.13 -8.64
N ARG A 25 22.04 4.20 -7.83
CA ARG A 25 22.41 4.16 -6.41
C ARG A 25 21.43 3.35 -5.54
N SER A 26 20.13 3.62 -5.66
CA SER A 26 19.11 3.02 -4.80
C SER A 26 18.67 1.61 -5.25
N ARG A 27 19.04 1.23 -6.49
CA ARG A 27 18.54 0.06 -7.22
C ARG A 27 17.02 0.03 -7.30
N VAL A 28 16.39 1.20 -7.35
CA VAL A 28 14.96 1.39 -7.61
C VAL A 28 14.83 1.80 -9.08
N PRO A 29 13.96 1.15 -9.89
CA PRO A 29 13.80 1.53 -11.28
C PRO A 29 13.48 3.02 -11.47
N LEU A 30 14.07 3.62 -12.51
CA LEU A 30 13.89 5.02 -12.86
C LEU A 30 12.42 5.41 -12.97
N THR A 31 11.62 4.58 -13.64
CA THR A 31 10.17 4.80 -13.80
C THR A 31 9.46 4.88 -12.45
N THR A 32 9.80 4.00 -11.52
CA THR A 32 9.27 4.01 -10.15
C THR A 32 9.63 5.30 -9.41
N LEU A 33 10.85 5.84 -9.58
CA LEU A 33 11.25 7.12 -9.00
C LEU A 33 10.49 8.30 -9.62
N TYR A 34 10.37 8.31 -10.95
CA TYR A 34 9.63 9.35 -11.69
C TYR A 34 8.17 9.43 -11.24
N HIS A 35 7.46 8.29 -11.21
CA HIS A 35 6.08 8.22 -10.75
C HIS A 35 5.92 8.66 -9.29
N ARG A 36 6.88 8.31 -8.44
CA ARG A 36 6.84 8.67 -7.02
C ARG A 36 7.02 10.18 -6.80
N ASP A 37 7.93 10.82 -7.53
CA ASP A 37 8.20 12.25 -7.44
C ASP A 37 7.01 13.09 -7.95
N HIS A 38 6.28 12.57 -8.95
CA HIS A 38 5.07 13.18 -9.50
C HIS A 38 3.80 12.87 -8.65
N ARG A 39 3.99 12.66 -7.34
CA ARG A 39 2.95 12.47 -6.31
C ARG A 39 2.07 11.23 -6.44
N GLN A 40 2.50 10.19 -7.16
CA GLN A 40 1.80 8.92 -7.07
C GLN A 40 2.04 8.32 -5.67
N ARG A 41 0.96 8.15 -4.90
CA ARG A 41 1.00 7.49 -3.59
C ARG A 41 1.57 6.09 -3.76
N SER A 42 2.39 5.66 -2.80
CA SER A 42 2.88 4.27 -2.79
C SER A 42 1.69 3.31 -2.61
N LYS A 43 1.86 2.03 -2.96
CA LYS A 43 0.80 1.04 -2.71
C LYS A 43 0.41 0.97 -1.23
N GLU A 44 1.38 1.10 -0.34
CA GLU A 44 1.17 1.12 1.12
C GLU A 44 0.39 2.36 1.57
N GLU A 45 0.77 3.55 1.10
CA GLU A 45 0.06 4.80 1.43
C GLU A 45 -1.34 4.84 0.82
N ASN A 46 -1.51 4.27 -0.37
CA ASN A 46 -2.82 4.07 -0.96
C ASN A 46 -3.65 3.10 -0.14
N ALA A 47 -3.08 1.97 0.29
CA ALA A 47 -3.78 1.02 1.15
C ALA A 47 -4.21 1.67 2.48
N GLN A 48 -3.33 2.46 3.11
CA GLN A 48 -3.67 3.23 4.32
C GLN A 48 -4.75 4.28 4.05
N GLY A 49 -4.64 5.04 2.96
CA GLY A 49 -5.63 6.05 2.60
C GLY A 49 -6.97 5.48 2.11
N GLN A 50 -6.99 4.21 1.71
CA GLN A 50 -8.18 3.45 1.32
C GLN A 50 -8.67 2.52 2.45
N GLN A 51 -8.02 2.56 3.62
CA GLN A 51 -8.41 1.76 4.76
C GLN A 51 -9.75 2.27 5.30
N TYR A 52 -10.80 1.49 5.07
CA TYR A 52 -12.17 1.85 5.45
C TYR A 52 -12.51 1.38 6.87
N LEU A 53 -11.99 0.22 7.26
CA LEU A 53 -12.24 -0.39 8.57
C LEU A 53 -11.13 -0.02 9.55
N THR A 54 -11.49 0.21 10.81
CA THR A 54 -10.49 0.36 11.87
C THR A 54 -9.78 -0.98 12.13
N PRO A 55 -8.53 -1.00 12.65
CA PRO A 55 -7.84 -2.25 12.99
C PRO A 55 -8.65 -3.26 13.84
N PRO A 56 -9.46 -2.84 14.84
CA PRO A 56 -10.33 -3.78 15.55
C PRO A 56 -11.47 -4.34 14.68
N GLU A 57 -12.07 -3.52 13.81
CA GLU A 57 -13.13 -3.95 12.88
C GLU A 57 -12.61 -4.96 11.85
N GLU A 58 -11.42 -4.72 11.28
CA GLU A 58 -10.76 -5.67 10.37
C GLU A 58 -10.52 -7.02 11.06
N LYS A 59 -10.11 -6.99 12.34
CA LYS A 59 -9.89 -8.20 13.14
C LYS A 59 -11.19 -8.97 13.35
N ALA A 60 -12.30 -8.27 13.61
CA ALA A 60 -13.62 -8.88 13.73
C ALA A 60 -14.08 -9.51 12.41
N LEU A 61 -13.95 -8.78 11.29
CA LEU A 61 -14.28 -9.28 9.95
C LEU A 61 -13.45 -10.53 9.60
N LYS A 62 -12.14 -10.51 9.84
CA LYS A 62 -11.26 -11.66 9.62
C LYS A 62 -11.70 -12.89 10.42
N LYS A 63 -12.06 -12.70 11.70
CA LYS A 63 -12.53 -13.79 12.56
C LYS A 63 -13.84 -14.38 12.04
N TYR A 64 -14.78 -13.53 11.62
CA TYR A 64 -16.05 -13.96 11.03
C TYR A 64 -15.84 -14.75 9.74
N LEU A 65 -15.05 -14.22 8.80
CA LEU A 65 -14.78 -14.89 7.51
C LEU A 65 -14.10 -16.25 7.72
N LYS A 66 -13.16 -16.34 8.67
CA LYS A 66 -12.51 -17.60 9.02
C LYS A 66 -13.53 -18.62 9.56
N LEU A 67 -14.38 -18.20 10.49
CA LEU A 67 -15.41 -19.07 11.06
C LEU A 67 -16.37 -19.58 9.99
N MET A 68 -16.78 -18.72 9.06
CA MET A 68 -17.65 -19.10 7.94
C MET A 68 -16.98 -20.10 7.00
N ALA A 69 -15.69 -19.92 6.69
CA ALA A 69 -14.91 -20.86 5.89
C ALA A 69 -14.72 -22.22 6.59
N ASP A 70 -14.41 -22.21 7.89
CA ASP A 70 -14.25 -23.42 8.71
C ASP A 70 -15.58 -24.21 8.80
N LEU A 71 -16.74 -23.52 8.74
CA LEU A 71 -18.08 -24.12 8.65
C LEU A 71 -18.48 -24.57 7.23
N GLY A 72 -17.58 -24.50 6.26
CA GLY A 72 -17.83 -24.91 4.87
C GLY A 72 -18.65 -23.91 4.05
N ASN A 73 -18.84 -22.68 4.55
CA ASN A 73 -19.62 -21.63 3.90
C ASN A 73 -18.72 -20.42 3.59
N PRO A 74 -17.80 -20.51 2.63
CA PRO A 74 -16.92 -19.41 2.29
C PRO A 74 -17.73 -18.21 1.78
N VAL A 75 -17.52 -17.05 2.41
CA VAL A 75 -18.15 -15.80 2.00
C VAL A 75 -17.55 -15.31 0.68
N GLN A 76 -18.41 -14.96 -0.28
CA GLN A 76 -17.95 -14.43 -1.56
C GLN A 76 -17.33 -13.05 -1.40
N ILE A 77 -16.24 -12.78 -2.13
CA ILE A 77 -15.53 -11.49 -2.12
C ILE A 77 -16.48 -10.31 -2.41
N LYS A 78 -17.49 -10.52 -3.27
CA LYS A 78 -18.50 -9.52 -3.62
C LYS A 78 -19.34 -9.04 -2.42
N CYS A 79 -19.44 -9.83 -1.35
CA CYS A 79 -20.20 -9.50 -0.15
C CYS A 79 -19.35 -8.73 0.89
N LEU A 80 -18.01 -8.68 0.73
CA LEU A 80 -17.12 -8.02 1.68
C LEU A 80 -17.43 -6.53 1.89
N PRO A 81 -17.74 -5.73 0.84
CA PRO A 81 -18.10 -4.32 1.04
C PRO A 81 -19.35 -4.15 1.92
N SER A 82 -20.40 -4.96 1.70
CA SER A 82 -21.62 -4.92 2.50
C SER A 82 -21.37 -5.31 3.95
N LEU A 83 -20.53 -6.32 4.19
CA LEU A 83 -20.13 -6.73 5.54
C LEU A 83 -19.31 -5.65 6.24
N ALA A 84 -18.38 -5.00 5.53
CA ALA A 84 -17.60 -3.90 6.07
C ALA A 84 -18.49 -2.73 6.51
N VAL A 85 -19.51 -2.37 5.73
CA VAL A 85 -20.49 -1.32 6.09
C VAL A 85 -21.29 -1.67 7.34
N ILE A 86 -21.61 -2.95 7.56
CA ILE A 86 -22.33 -3.39 8.77
C ILE A 86 -21.43 -3.32 10.01
N ILE A 87 -20.15 -3.66 9.85
CA ILE A 87 -19.18 -3.71 10.95
C ILE A 87 -18.72 -2.31 11.39
N ALA A 88 -18.66 -1.35 10.46
CA ALA A 88 -18.24 0.02 10.74
C ALA A 88 -19.34 0.91 11.36
N ARG A 89 -20.55 0.38 11.62
CA ARG A 89 -21.67 1.07 12.27
C ARG A 89 -21.73 0.75 13.76
#